data_AF-A0A972RMV8-F1
#
_entry.id   AF-A0A972RMV8-F1
#
_cell.length_a   1.000
_cell.length_b   1.000
_cell.length_c   1.000
_cell.angle_alpha   90.00
_cell.angle_beta   90.00
_cell.angle_gamma   90.00
#
_symmetry.space_group_name_H-M   'P 1'
#
loop_
_entity.id
_entity.type
_entity.pdbx_description
1 polymer ?
#
loop_
_entity_poly.entity_id
_entity_poly.type
_entity_poly.pdbx_seq_one_letter_code
_entity_poly.pdbx_strand_id
1 'polypeptide(L)'
;MNRKAFAIKTFPPAWFAAVMGTGAVANATYLIGFPIVGRVIYYINLVMAALLLIPWTLRWILYWKDVITDLLSPYKISFFPTMPVACLVLGSGAMLMKPFDGYQTFAWIMYVIGAFLVFGFACIMGYVMFTEDGVDLEHANYSWLIPPVGAIVVPMLGNVLVKSAGAYASLVAVINIAMWSIGFFLFIFFGNIIFFRMVKHSLPHAKVAPTVWISLGPIGVGTIGLMSMKASLGALGVSLNLAPA
;
A
#
# COMPACT_ATOMS: atom_id res chain seq x y z
N MET A 1 -34.23 -2.82 6.53
CA MET A 1 -32.90 -3.37 6.19
C MET A 1 -32.00 -3.29 7.43
N ASN A 2 -31.41 -4.40 7.88
CA ASN A 2 -30.65 -4.48 9.14
C ASN A 2 -29.42 -3.54 9.08
N ARG A 3 -29.26 -2.59 10.01
CA ARG A 3 -28.19 -1.57 9.98
C ARG A 3 -26.79 -2.17 9.83
N LYS A 4 -26.55 -3.33 10.45
CA LYS A 4 -25.26 -4.06 10.36
C LYS A 4 -25.01 -4.61 8.95
N ALA A 5 -26.02 -5.14 8.29
CA ALA A 5 -25.93 -5.63 6.91
C ALA A 5 -25.64 -4.49 5.92
N PHE A 6 -26.23 -3.31 6.13
CA PHE A 6 -25.95 -2.13 5.30
C PHE A 6 -24.52 -1.62 5.48
N ALA A 7 -24.02 -1.59 6.73
CA ALA A 7 -22.65 -1.17 7.02
C ALA A 7 -21.60 -2.10 6.39
N ILE A 8 -21.83 -3.42 6.40
CA ILE A 8 -20.94 -4.39 5.74
C ILE A 8 -21.02 -4.25 4.22
N LYS A 9 -22.22 -4.13 3.66
CA LYS A 9 -22.43 -3.98 2.21
C LYS A 9 -21.72 -2.75 1.64
N THR A 10 -21.77 -1.63 2.35
CA THR A 10 -21.24 -0.33 1.90
C THR A 10 -19.85 0.00 2.42
N PHE A 11 -19.18 -0.95 3.08
CA PHE A 11 -17.88 -0.73 3.71
C PHE A 11 -16.83 -0.23 2.71
N PRO A 12 -16.37 1.03 2.84
CA PRO A 12 -15.41 1.62 1.92
C PRO A 12 -14.02 0.96 2.06
N PRO A 13 -13.40 0.48 0.96
CA PRO A 13 -12.03 -0.07 1.00
C PRO A 13 -11.01 0.91 1.60
N ALA A 14 -11.25 2.22 1.42
CA ALA A 14 -10.41 3.31 1.90
C ALA A 14 -10.19 3.33 3.43
N TRP A 15 -11.00 2.64 4.24
CA TRP A 15 -10.78 2.55 5.69
C TRP A 15 -9.43 1.95 6.08
N PHE A 16 -8.85 1.10 5.22
CA PHE A 16 -7.50 0.59 5.45
C PHE A 16 -6.40 1.66 5.34
N ALA A 17 -6.70 2.85 4.79
CA ALA A 17 -5.80 3.99 4.86
C ALA A 17 -5.52 4.42 6.31
N ALA A 18 -6.48 4.22 7.24
CA ALA A 18 -6.27 4.47 8.66
C ALA A 18 -5.21 3.51 9.25
N VAL A 19 -5.23 2.23 8.84
CA VAL A 19 -4.25 1.20 9.27
C VAL A 19 -2.87 1.47 8.69
N MET A 20 -2.82 1.83 7.42
CA MET A 20 -1.58 2.22 6.74
C MET A 20 -0.95 3.44 7.42
N GLY A 21 -1.72 4.51 7.64
CA GLY A 21 -1.23 5.75 8.25
C GLY A 21 -0.78 5.55 9.70
N THR A 22 -1.60 4.91 10.53
CA THR A 22 -1.26 4.61 11.93
C THR A 22 -0.03 3.72 12.04
N GLY A 23 0.11 2.73 11.14
CA GLY A 23 1.29 1.88 11.07
C GLY A 23 2.56 2.63 10.66
N ALA A 24 2.45 3.55 9.69
CA ALA A 24 3.57 4.40 9.29
C ALA A 24 4.01 5.31 10.45
N VAL A 25 3.06 5.91 11.18
CA VAL A 25 3.33 6.70 12.38
C VAL A 25 4.00 5.85 13.46
N ALA A 26 3.52 4.63 13.70
CA ALA A 26 4.14 3.71 14.65
C ALA A 26 5.61 3.44 14.30
N ASN A 27 5.87 3.07 13.04
CA ASN A 27 7.21 2.75 12.55
C ASN A 27 8.14 3.96 12.64
N ALA A 28 7.68 5.13 12.17
CA ALA A 28 8.44 6.38 12.25
C ALA A 28 8.76 6.75 13.70
N THR A 29 7.77 6.71 14.60
CA THR A 29 7.93 7.03 16.02
C THR A 29 8.96 6.12 16.71
N TYR A 30 8.96 4.84 16.34
CA TYR A 30 9.95 3.89 16.83
C TYR A 30 11.37 4.23 16.34
N LEU A 31 11.51 4.59 15.05
CA LEU A 31 12.80 4.91 14.43
C LEU A 31 13.42 6.22 14.96
N ILE A 32 12.60 7.22 15.32
CA ILE A 32 13.08 8.51 15.85
C ILE A 32 13.43 8.48 17.35
N GLY A 33 13.46 7.29 17.97
CA GLY A 33 13.93 7.13 19.35
C GLY A 33 12.84 7.08 20.43
N PHE A 34 11.57 6.94 20.08
CA PHE A 34 10.47 6.72 21.04
C PHE A 34 9.90 5.29 20.93
N PRO A 35 10.68 4.24 21.30
CA PRO A 35 10.32 2.85 21.03
C PRO A 35 9.06 2.39 21.78
N ILE A 36 8.83 2.88 23.00
CA ILE A 36 7.64 2.54 23.79
C ILE A 36 6.39 3.10 23.11
N VAL A 37 6.42 4.37 22.72
CA VAL A 37 5.30 5.04 22.04
C VAL A 37 5.01 4.36 20.70
N GLY A 38 6.06 4.10 19.91
CA GLY A 38 5.92 3.39 18.64
C GLY A 38 5.27 2.00 18.80
N ARG A 39 5.69 1.25 19.83
CA ARG A 39 5.11 -0.08 20.12
C ARG A 39 3.65 -0.01 20.56
N VAL A 40 3.28 0.96 21.40
CA VAL A 40 1.89 1.17 21.81
C VAL A 40 1.01 1.50 20.59
N ILE A 41 1.44 2.43 19.73
CA ILE A 41 0.72 2.77 18.49
C ILE A 41 0.63 1.54 17.57
N TYR A 42 1.68 0.73 17.50
CA TYR A 42 1.66 -0.49 16.71
C TYR A 42 0.63 -1.52 17.20
N TYR A 43 0.50 -1.74 18.52
CA TYR A 43 -0.55 -2.62 19.05
C TYR A 43 -1.96 -2.07 18.79
N ILE A 44 -2.16 -0.75 18.93
CA ILE A 44 -3.42 -0.11 18.54
C ILE A 44 -3.70 -0.37 17.06
N ASN A 45 -2.67 -0.28 16.22
CA ASN A 45 -2.80 -0.53 14.78
C ASN A 45 -3.18 -1.98 14.47
N LEU A 46 -2.62 -2.96 15.19
CA LEU A 46 -3.00 -4.38 15.05
C LEU A 46 -4.47 -4.62 15.39
N VAL A 47 -4.96 -4.03 16.49
CA VAL A 47 -6.36 -4.12 16.88
C VAL A 47 -7.26 -3.48 15.83
N MET A 48 -6.90 -2.29 15.35
CA MET A 48 -7.64 -1.60 14.29
C MET A 48 -7.67 -2.42 12.99
N ALA A 49 -6.54 -3.01 12.59
CA ALA A 49 -6.46 -3.87 11.42
C ALA A 49 -7.39 -5.09 11.56
N ALA A 50 -7.37 -5.77 12.71
CA ALA A 50 -8.25 -6.91 12.98
C ALA A 50 -9.73 -6.51 12.90
N LEU A 51 -10.10 -5.37 13.49
CA LEU A 51 -11.48 -4.88 13.46
C LEU A 51 -11.97 -4.51 12.07
N LEU A 52 -11.13 -3.90 11.23
CA LEU A 52 -11.47 -3.52 9.86
C LEU A 52 -11.43 -4.69 8.87
N LEU A 53 -10.63 -5.72 9.18
CA LEU A 53 -10.58 -6.94 8.36
C LEU A 53 -11.89 -7.74 8.41
N ILE A 54 -12.61 -7.72 9.53
CA ILE A 54 -13.90 -8.40 9.68
C ILE A 54 -14.94 -7.93 8.65
N PRO A 55 -15.36 -6.66 8.58
CA PRO A 55 -16.33 -6.21 7.60
C PRO A 55 -15.81 -6.35 6.17
N TRP A 56 -14.50 -6.17 5.94
CA TRP A 56 -13.91 -6.32 4.61
C TRP A 56 -14.02 -7.75 4.09
N THR A 57 -13.60 -8.74 4.89
CA THR A 57 -13.70 -10.17 4.52
C THR A 57 -15.15 -10.63 4.40
N LEU A 58 -16.03 -10.22 5.32
CA LEU A 58 -17.46 -10.51 5.23
C LEU A 58 -18.09 -9.94 3.95
N ARG A 59 -17.61 -8.79 3.48
CA ARG A 59 -18.09 -8.18 2.23
C ARG A 59 -17.76 -9.03 1.01
N TRP A 60 -16.56 -9.61 0.96
CA TRP A 60 -16.17 -10.53 -0.12
C TRP A 60 -16.99 -11.83 -0.12
N ILE A 61 -17.40 -12.33 1.06
CA ILE A 61 -18.18 -13.57 1.19
C ILE A 61 -19.67 -13.33 0.91
N LEU A 62 -20.26 -12.29 1.52
CA LEU A 62 -21.71 -12.06 1.50
C LEU A 62 -22.19 -11.16 0.36
N TYR A 63 -21.31 -10.29 -0.15
CA TYR A 63 -21.64 -9.24 -1.12
C TYR A 63 -20.66 -9.23 -2.30
N TRP A 64 -20.22 -10.41 -2.75
CA TRP A 64 -19.28 -10.58 -3.86
C TRP A 64 -19.63 -9.72 -5.09
N LYS A 65 -20.90 -9.73 -5.52
CA LYS A 65 -21.36 -8.95 -6.68
C LYS A 65 -21.12 -7.46 -6.49
N ASP A 66 -21.44 -6.92 -5.31
CA ASP A 66 -21.22 -5.49 -5.01
C ASP A 66 -19.72 -5.15 -4.96
N VAL A 67 -18.87 -6.08 -4.51
CA VAL A 67 -17.40 -5.89 -4.52
C VAL A 67 -16.86 -5.86 -5.94
N ILE A 68 -17.33 -6.76 -6.82
CA ILE A 68 -16.93 -6.75 -8.23
C ILE A 68 -17.39 -5.47 -8.92
N THR A 69 -18.62 -5.01 -8.66
CA THR A 69 -19.09 -3.70 -9.17
C THR A 69 -18.21 -2.55 -8.69
N ASP A 70 -17.76 -2.57 -7.44
CA ASP A 70 -16.84 -1.57 -6.92
C ASP A 70 -15.43 -1.67 -7.53
N LEU A 71 -14.95 -2.87 -7.83
CA LEU A 71 -13.66 -3.09 -8.49
C LEU A 71 -13.67 -2.61 -9.94
N LEU A 72 -14.78 -2.78 -10.66
CA LEU A 72 -14.90 -2.29 -12.03
C LEU A 72 -15.23 -0.79 -12.10
N SER A 73 -15.45 -0.14 -10.95
CA SER A 73 -15.68 1.30 -10.89
C SER A 73 -14.34 2.08 -10.94
N PRO A 74 -14.12 2.98 -11.92
CA PRO A 74 -12.87 3.75 -12.05
C PRO A 74 -12.47 4.57 -10.82
N TYR A 75 -13.42 4.92 -9.97
CA TYR A 75 -13.21 5.74 -8.78
C TYR A 75 -12.83 4.92 -7.56
N LYS A 76 -13.52 3.79 -7.35
CA LYS A 76 -13.42 3.02 -6.12
C LYS A 76 -12.25 2.05 -6.15
N ILE A 77 -11.88 1.54 -7.33
CA ILE A 77 -10.77 0.61 -7.50
C ILE A 77 -9.46 1.16 -6.93
N SER A 78 -9.21 2.46 -7.07
CA SER A 78 -7.98 3.10 -6.58
C SER A 78 -7.79 2.96 -5.07
N PHE A 79 -8.85 2.72 -4.30
CA PHE A 79 -8.77 2.52 -2.86
C PHE A 79 -8.67 1.04 -2.44
N PHE A 80 -8.84 0.07 -3.33
CA PHE A 80 -8.66 -1.34 -2.97
C PHE A 80 -7.22 -1.69 -2.53
N PRO A 81 -6.15 -1.14 -3.16
CA PRO A 81 -4.79 -1.38 -2.72
C PRO A 81 -4.47 -0.88 -1.31
N THR A 82 -5.32 -0.08 -0.65
CA THR A 82 -5.02 0.35 0.74
C THR A 82 -4.95 -0.82 1.71
N MET A 83 -5.72 -1.89 1.49
CA MET A 83 -5.70 -3.09 2.32
C MET A 83 -4.34 -3.84 2.22
N PRO A 84 -3.86 -4.23 1.03
CA PRO A 84 -2.58 -4.92 0.94
C PRO A 84 -1.39 -4.02 1.28
N VAL A 85 -1.48 -2.71 1.08
CA VAL A 85 -0.47 -1.77 1.60
C VAL A 85 -0.46 -1.76 3.12
N ALA A 86 -1.62 -1.79 3.78
CA ALA A 86 -1.68 -1.92 5.23
C ALA A 86 -1.01 -3.23 5.72
N CYS A 87 -1.17 -4.34 5.00
CA CYS A 87 -0.43 -5.58 5.29
C CYS A 87 1.08 -5.36 5.26
N LEU A 88 1.62 -4.72 4.20
CA LEU A 88 3.06 -4.45 4.07
C LEU A 88 3.58 -3.55 5.21
N VAL A 89 2.82 -2.53 5.60
CA VAL A 89 3.18 -1.64 6.72
C VAL A 89 3.17 -2.39 8.05
N LEU A 90 2.17 -3.24 8.30
CA LEU A 90 2.09 -4.07 9.50
C LEU A 90 3.26 -5.07 9.56
N GLY A 91 3.56 -5.77 8.46
CA GLY A 91 4.70 -6.67 8.40
C GLY A 91 6.04 -5.96 8.64
N SER A 92 6.17 -4.73 8.15
CA SER A 92 7.36 -3.89 8.40
C SER A 92 7.49 -3.53 9.88
N GLY A 93 6.39 -3.14 10.53
CA GLY A 93 6.39 -2.86 11.97
C GLY A 93 6.68 -4.11 12.81
N ALA A 94 6.20 -5.29 12.40
CA ALA A 94 6.52 -6.56 13.06
C ALA A 94 8.03 -6.86 13.00
N MET A 95 8.67 -6.69 11.84
CA MET A 95 10.11 -6.88 11.68
C MET A 95 10.93 -5.87 12.46
N LEU A 96 10.45 -4.62 12.54
CA LEU A 96 11.13 -3.53 13.24
C LEU A 96 11.05 -3.69 14.77
N MET A 97 9.85 -3.90 15.31
CA MET A 97 9.60 -3.83 16.76
C MET A 97 9.62 -5.17 17.47
N LYS A 98 9.52 -6.28 16.73
CA LYS A 98 9.47 -7.67 17.22
C LYS A 98 8.50 -7.86 18.40
N PRO A 99 7.20 -7.57 18.22
CA PRO A 99 6.26 -7.40 19.33
C PRO A 99 5.67 -8.71 19.88
N PHE A 100 5.87 -9.84 19.21
CA PHE A 100 5.36 -11.15 19.60
C PHE A 100 6.20 -12.28 18.98
N ASP A 101 6.11 -13.48 19.53
CA ASP A 101 6.76 -14.66 18.98
C ASP A 101 6.14 -15.06 17.63
N GLY A 102 6.97 -15.34 16.63
CA GLY A 102 6.50 -15.60 15.26
C GLY A 102 6.34 -14.35 14.37
N TYR A 103 6.85 -13.19 14.80
CA TYR A 103 6.85 -11.95 14.01
C TYR A 103 7.42 -12.12 12.58
N GLN A 104 8.41 -13.01 12.39
CA GLN A 104 8.99 -13.29 11.08
C GLN A 104 8.00 -13.99 10.15
N THR A 105 7.32 -15.02 10.64
CA THR A 105 6.28 -15.74 9.88
C THR A 105 5.13 -14.79 9.53
N PHE A 106 4.70 -13.97 10.48
CA PHE A 106 3.69 -12.94 10.23
C PHE A 106 4.13 -11.97 9.14
N ALA A 107 5.37 -11.46 9.20
CA ALA A 107 5.91 -10.55 8.20
C ALA A 107 5.98 -11.18 6.80
N TRP A 108 6.36 -12.46 6.69
CA TRP A 108 6.34 -13.19 5.41
C TRP A 108 4.94 -13.34 4.83
N ILE A 109 3.95 -13.71 5.66
CA ILE A 109 2.56 -13.81 5.22
C ILE A 109 2.05 -12.46 4.73
N MET A 110 2.31 -11.39 5.50
CA MET A 110 1.94 -10.03 5.12
C MET A 110 2.64 -9.57 3.83
N TYR A 111 3.90 -9.95 3.62
CA TYR A 111 4.64 -9.65 2.39
C TYR A 111 4.06 -10.34 1.17
N VAL A 112 3.84 -11.66 1.24
CA VAL A 112 3.32 -12.44 0.10
C VAL A 112 1.91 -11.95 -0.28
N ILE A 113 1.02 -11.81 0.71
CA ILE A 113 -0.34 -11.30 0.49
C ILE A 113 -0.28 -9.86 -0.05
N GLY A 114 0.51 -9.00 0.59
CA GLY A 114 0.64 -7.60 0.23
C GLY A 114 1.15 -7.41 -1.20
N ALA A 115 2.27 -8.03 -1.55
CA ALA A 115 2.87 -7.94 -2.87
C ALA A 115 1.95 -8.49 -3.96
N PHE A 116 1.34 -9.65 -3.74
CA PHE A 116 0.43 -10.27 -4.71
C PHE A 116 -0.82 -9.42 -4.96
N LEU A 117 -1.47 -8.96 -3.89
CA LEU A 117 -2.68 -8.15 -4.01
C LEU A 117 -2.41 -6.74 -4.55
N VAL A 118 -1.30 -6.10 -4.16
CA VAL A 118 -0.90 -4.81 -4.75
C VAL A 118 -0.75 -4.95 -6.25
N PHE A 119 -0.02 -5.96 -6.71
CA PHE A 119 0.18 -6.21 -8.13
C PHE A 119 -1.14 -6.53 -8.83
N GLY A 120 -1.96 -7.42 -8.25
CA GLY A 120 -3.27 -7.78 -8.79
C GLY A 120 -4.19 -6.58 -8.96
N PHE A 121 -4.35 -5.73 -7.94
CA PHE A 121 -5.18 -4.54 -8.02
C PHE A 121 -4.62 -3.48 -8.98
N ALA A 122 -3.29 -3.36 -9.09
CA ALA A 122 -2.68 -2.48 -10.09
C ALA A 122 -3.01 -2.94 -11.53
N CYS A 123 -2.96 -4.24 -11.79
CA CYS A 123 -3.36 -4.81 -13.09
C CYS A 123 -4.85 -4.60 -13.38
N ILE A 124 -5.73 -4.84 -12.40
CA ILE A 124 -7.18 -4.62 -12.57
C ILE A 124 -7.46 -3.13 -12.80
N MET A 125 -6.78 -2.22 -12.09
CA MET A 125 -6.95 -0.79 -12.29
C MET A 125 -6.48 -0.36 -13.68
N GLY A 126 -5.35 -0.89 -14.15
CA GLY A 126 -4.90 -0.70 -15.52
C GLY A 126 -5.96 -1.16 -16.52
N TYR A 127 -6.47 -2.38 -16.36
CA TYR A 127 -7.55 -2.91 -17.21
C TYR A 127 -8.76 -1.97 -17.23
N VAL A 128 -9.31 -1.62 -16.07
CA VAL A 128 -10.47 -0.71 -15.93
C VAL A 128 -10.20 0.64 -16.58
N MET A 129 -9.00 1.19 -16.44
CA MET A 129 -8.62 2.46 -17.06
C MET A 129 -8.57 2.42 -18.59
N PHE A 130 -8.27 1.26 -19.19
CA PHE A 130 -8.20 1.10 -20.65
C PHE A 130 -9.52 0.63 -21.27
N THR A 131 -10.41 -0.02 -20.52
CA THR A 131 -11.61 -0.67 -21.08
C THR A 131 -12.93 0.01 -20.73
N GLU A 132 -13.01 0.76 -19.64
CA GLU A 132 -14.27 1.39 -19.22
C GLU A 132 -14.44 2.78 -19.85
N ASP A 133 -15.58 2.98 -20.50
CA ASP A 133 -16.00 4.28 -20.99
C ASP A 133 -16.37 5.19 -19.81
N GLY A 134 -15.75 6.38 -19.72
CA GLY A 134 -16.04 7.36 -18.65
C GLY A 134 -14.89 7.66 -17.70
N VAL A 135 -13.68 7.16 -17.98
CA VAL A 135 -12.44 7.68 -17.37
C VAL A 135 -12.12 9.05 -18.00
N ASP A 136 -12.90 10.06 -17.62
CA ASP A 136 -12.62 11.43 -18.01
C ASP A 136 -11.49 12.01 -17.16
N LEU A 137 -10.60 12.77 -17.80
CA LEU A 137 -9.55 13.55 -17.14
C LEU A 137 -10.15 14.48 -16.08
N GLU A 138 -11.38 14.97 -16.23
CA GLU A 138 -12.04 15.80 -15.19
C GLU A 138 -12.09 15.13 -13.82
N HIS A 139 -12.17 13.80 -13.80
CA HIS A 139 -12.31 12.98 -12.60
C HIS A 139 -10.97 12.47 -12.05
N ALA A 140 -9.88 12.73 -12.76
CA ALA A 140 -8.53 12.41 -12.30
C ALA A 140 -8.24 13.14 -10.99
N ASN A 141 -7.88 12.39 -9.96
CA ASN A 141 -7.54 12.92 -8.65
C ASN A 141 -6.41 12.09 -8.02
N TYR A 142 -5.90 12.55 -6.88
CA TYR A 142 -4.74 11.93 -6.25
C TYR A 142 -5.00 10.51 -5.70
N SER A 143 -6.24 10.01 -5.67
CA SER A 143 -6.50 8.59 -5.36
C SER A 143 -5.84 7.65 -6.37
N TRP A 144 -5.65 8.08 -7.62
CA TRP A 144 -4.99 7.29 -8.65
C TRP A 144 -3.52 6.99 -8.34
N LEU A 145 -2.92 7.71 -7.38
CA LEU A 145 -1.56 7.44 -6.91
C LEU A 145 -1.47 6.29 -5.90
N ILE A 146 -2.59 5.79 -5.36
CA ILE A 146 -2.57 4.72 -4.35
C ILE A 146 -1.96 3.41 -4.89
N PRO A 147 -2.31 2.86 -6.07
CA PRO A 147 -1.64 1.67 -6.59
C PRO A 147 -0.13 1.88 -6.86
N PRO A 148 0.31 2.99 -7.50
CA PRO A 148 1.74 3.31 -7.61
C PRO A 148 2.44 3.34 -6.24
N VAL A 149 1.85 4.02 -5.25
CA VAL A 149 2.34 3.99 -3.85
C VAL A 149 2.45 2.56 -3.35
N GLY A 150 1.43 1.75 -3.57
CA GLY A 150 1.42 0.39 -3.07
C GLY A 150 2.56 -0.45 -3.61
N ALA A 151 2.86 -0.32 -4.90
CA ALA A 151 4.01 -1.00 -5.52
C ALA A 151 5.35 -0.51 -4.94
N ILE A 152 5.47 0.79 -4.65
CA ILE A 152 6.65 1.36 -3.99
C ILE A 152 6.82 0.87 -2.54
N VAL A 153 5.73 0.52 -1.85
CA VAL A 153 5.77 0.04 -0.46
C VAL A 153 6.22 -1.42 -0.36
N VAL A 154 6.03 -2.25 -1.39
CA VAL A 154 6.48 -3.67 -1.41
C VAL A 154 7.94 -3.85 -0.97
N PRO A 155 8.94 -3.17 -1.58
CA PRO A 155 10.35 -3.29 -1.19
C PRO A 155 10.62 -2.82 0.24
N MET A 156 9.78 -1.99 0.86
CA MET A 156 9.97 -1.54 2.24
C MET A 156 10.03 -2.71 3.23
N LEU A 157 9.16 -3.72 3.03
CA LEU A 157 9.19 -4.96 3.80
C LEU A 157 10.12 -5.99 3.15
N GLY A 158 10.04 -6.14 1.83
CA GLY A 158 10.79 -7.15 1.10
C GLY A 158 12.31 -7.03 1.25
N ASN A 159 12.85 -5.82 1.29
CA ASN A 159 14.30 -5.59 1.45
C ASN A 159 14.80 -6.03 2.83
N VAL A 160 13.93 -6.03 3.84
CA VAL A 160 14.25 -6.56 5.18
C VAL A 160 14.20 -8.08 5.15
N LEU A 161 13.16 -8.66 4.52
CA LEU A 161 12.96 -10.11 4.44
C LEU A 161 13.97 -10.83 3.55
N VAL A 162 14.56 -10.16 2.56
CA VAL A 162 15.53 -10.76 1.65
C VAL A 162 16.74 -11.37 2.40
N LYS A 163 17.10 -10.80 3.55
CA LYS A 163 18.21 -11.25 4.40
C LYS A 163 17.95 -12.61 5.06
N SER A 164 16.69 -12.95 5.29
CA SER A 164 16.25 -14.21 5.89
C SER A 164 15.57 -15.16 4.89
N ALA A 165 15.59 -14.82 3.59
CA ALA A 165 14.87 -15.55 2.55
C ALA A 165 15.54 -16.85 2.09
N GLY A 166 16.82 -17.08 2.43
CA GLY A 166 17.56 -18.28 2.03
C GLY A 166 17.53 -18.48 0.51
N ALA A 167 17.03 -19.63 0.05
CA ALA A 167 16.92 -19.97 -1.37
C ALA A 167 16.02 -19.02 -2.18
N TYR A 168 15.08 -18.31 -1.53
CA TYR A 168 14.17 -17.38 -2.20
C TYR A 168 14.69 -15.94 -2.29
N ALA A 169 15.92 -15.67 -1.80
CA ALA A 169 16.47 -14.32 -1.74
C ALA A 169 16.54 -13.63 -3.10
N SER A 170 16.94 -14.35 -4.16
CA SER A 170 16.99 -13.83 -5.52
C SER A 170 15.60 -13.46 -6.06
N LEU A 171 14.61 -14.33 -5.85
CA LEU A 171 13.23 -14.08 -6.28
C LEU A 171 12.64 -12.84 -5.57
N VAL A 172 12.81 -12.74 -4.26
CA VAL A 172 12.34 -11.60 -3.48
C VAL A 172 13.03 -10.30 -3.91
N ALA A 173 14.33 -10.36 -4.19
CA ALA A 173 15.06 -9.21 -4.71
C ALA A 173 14.52 -8.74 -6.07
N VAL A 174 14.27 -9.66 -7.00
CA VAL A 174 13.68 -9.32 -8.31
C VAL A 174 12.30 -8.68 -8.14
N ILE A 175 11.45 -9.25 -7.28
CA ILE A 175 10.11 -8.69 -6.99
C ILE A 175 10.23 -7.27 -6.42
N ASN A 176 11.12 -7.05 -5.45
CA ASN A 176 11.31 -5.73 -4.84
C ASN A 176 11.74 -4.67 -5.85
N ILE A 177 12.73 -4.99 -6.68
CA ILE A 177 13.25 -4.09 -7.72
C ILE A 177 12.17 -3.81 -8.76
N ALA A 178 11.46 -4.84 -9.21
CA ALA A 178 10.38 -4.71 -10.19
C ALA A 178 9.23 -3.84 -9.65
N MET A 179 8.73 -4.13 -8.46
CA MET A 179 7.63 -3.39 -7.85
C MET A 179 8.00 -1.93 -7.57
N TRP A 180 9.21 -1.67 -7.07
CA TRP A 180 9.70 -0.30 -6.88
C TRP A 180 9.75 0.46 -8.21
N SER A 181 10.31 -0.16 -9.26
CA SER A 181 10.46 0.46 -10.58
C SER A 181 9.10 0.76 -11.20
N ILE A 182 8.20 -0.23 -11.22
CA ILE A 182 6.83 -0.07 -11.74
C ILE A 182 6.12 1.06 -10.99
N GLY A 183 6.16 1.04 -9.65
CA GLY A 183 5.51 2.05 -8.84
C GLY A 183 6.07 3.45 -9.06
N PHE A 184 7.40 3.59 -9.18
CA PHE A 184 8.07 4.86 -9.43
C PHE A 184 7.70 5.47 -10.79
N PHE A 185 7.75 4.69 -11.88
CA PHE A 185 7.38 5.20 -13.20
C PHE A 185 5.89 5.51 -13.30
N LEU A 186 5.02 4.67 -12.73
CA LEU A 186 3.59 4.96 -12.66
C LEU A 186 3.32 6.24 -11.86
N PHE A 187 4.04 6.48 -10.76
CA PHE A 187 3.93 7.73 -10.01
C PHE A 187 4.27 8.96 -10.86
N ILE A 188 5.32 8.90 -11.69
CA ILE A 188 5.67 10.00 -12.61
C ILE A 188 4.55 10.21 -13.65
N PHE A 189 4.06 9.14 -14.26
CA PHE A 189 3.02 9.25 -15.30
C PHE A 189 1.71 9.79 -14.75
N PHE A 190 1.17 9.17 -13.69
CA PHE A 190 -0.07 9.64 -13.07
C PHE A 190 0.09 11.01 -12.40
N GLY A 191 1.24 11.26 -11.77
CA GLY A 191 1.55 12.54 -11.15
C GLY A 191 1.48 13.69 -12.15
N ASN A 192 2.06 13.51 -13.35
CA ASN A 192 2.00 14.52 -14.41
C ASN A 192 0.56 14.74 -14.92
N ILE A 193 -0.21 13.68 -15.11
CA ILE A 193 -1.62 13.78 -15.55
C ILE A 193 -2.45 14.56 -14.52
N ILE A 194 -2.33 14.21 -13.24
CA ILE A 194 -3.06 14.87 -12.14
C ILE A 194 -2.61 16.32 -12.01
N PHE A 195 -1.30 16.59 -12.09
CA PHE A 195 -0.77 17.95 -12.03
C PHE A 195 -1.33 18.83 -13.16
N PHE A 196 -1.28 18.34 -14.40
CA PHE A 196 -1.83 19.06 -15.55
C PHE A 196 -3.33 19.34 -15.38
N ARG A 197 -4.08 18.35 -14.88
CA ARG A 197 -5.50 18.51 -14.57
C ARG A 197 -5.77 19.57 -13.50
N MET A 198 -4.97 19.64 -12.43
CA MET A 198 -5.11 20.67 -11.39
C MET A 198 -4.85 22.08 -11.91
N VAL A 199 -4.00 22.23 -12.93
CA VAL A 199 -3.71 23.51 -13.57
C VAL A 199 -4.83 23.95 -14.52
N LYS A 200 -5.48 23.00 -15.22
CA LYS A 200 -6.44 23.30 -16.30
C LYS A 200 -7.91 23.25 -15.91
N HIS A 201 -8.28 22.45 -14.92
CA HIS A 201 -9.67 22.24 -14.51
C HIS A 201 -9.95 22.81 -13.12
N SER A 202 -11.24 22.98 -12.81
CA SER A 202 -11.69 23.35 -11.47
C SER A 202 -11.20 22.35 -10.42
N LEU A 203 -10.96 22.84 -9.21
CA LEU A 203 -10.50 21.99 -8.11
C LEU A 203 -11.49 20.82 -7.88
N PRO A 204 -10.99 19.62 -7.52
CA PRO A 204 -11.84 18.49 -7.22
C PRO A 204 -12.83 18.79 -6.09
N HIS A 205 -13.95 18.07 -6.06
CA HIS A 205 -14.95 18.23 -5.01
C HIS A 205 -14.31 18.10 -3.61
N ALA A 206 -14.76 18.90 -2.65
CA ALA A 206 -14.17 18.98 -1.30
C ALA A 206 -13.99 17.62 -0.58
N LYS A 207 -14.80 16.61 -0.93
CA LYS A 207 -14.71 15.25 -0.37
C LYS A 207 -13.42 14.51 -0.74
N VAL A 208 -12.79 14.86 -1.86
CA VAL A 208 -11.51 14.27 -2.30
C VAL A 208 -10.32 15.19 -2.06
N ALA A 209 -10.52 16.38 -1.47
CA ALA A 209 -9.43 17.29 -1.14
C ALA A 209 -8.32 16.65 -0.28
N PRO A 210 -8.61 15.78 0.72
CA PRO A 210 -7.56 15.12 1.50
C PRO A 210 -6.63 14.22 0.68
N THR A 211 -7.05 13.79 -0.52
CA THR A 211 -6.24 12.91 -1.37
C THR A 211 -4.95 13.58 -1.86
N VAL A 212 -4.85 14.92 -1.86
CA VAL A 212 -3.62 15.64 -2.25
C VAL A 212 -2.39 15.15 -1.47
N TRP A 213 -2.57 14.77 -0.20
CA TRP A 213 -1.50 14.27 0.67
C TRP A 213 -0.97 12.90 0.26
N ILE A 214 -1.69 12.14 -0.58
CA ILE A 214 -1.22 10.85 -1.11
C ILE A 214 0.06 11.04 -1.92
N SER A 215 0.26 12.21 -2.55
CA SER A 215 1.49 12.55 -3.28
C SER A 215 2.76 12.52 -2.42
N LEU A 216 2.66 12.68 -1.10
CA LEU A 216 3.80 12.55 -0.18
C LEU A 216 4.25 11.09 -0.02
N GLY A 217 3.34 10.13 -0.21
CA GLY A 217 3.60 8.70 -0.03
C GLY A 217 4.74 8.17 -0.92
N PRO A 218 4.69 8.35 -2.25
CA PRO A 218 5.75 7.93 -3.17
C PRO A 218 7.09 8.61 -2.87
N ILE A 219 7.08 9.87 -2.46
CA ILE A 219 8.30 10.63 -2.18
C ILE A 219 8.98 10.06 -0.93
N GLY A 220 8.25 9.92 0.18
CA GLY A 220 8.81 9.39 1.42
C GLY A 220 9.18 7.91 1.33
N VAL A 221 8.19 7.06 1.04
CA VAL A 221 8.40 5.60 1.00
C VAL A 221 9.27 5.18 -0.18
N GLY A 222 9.20 5.89 -1.32
CA GLY A 222 10.07 5.62 -2.47
C GLY A 222 11.53 5.86 -2.18
N THR A 223 11.85 6.91 -1.42
CA THR A 223 13.21 7.18 -0.97
C THR A 223 13.69 6.10 0.00
N ILE A 224 12.86 5.71 0.98
CA ILE A 224 13.19 4.63 1.94
C ILE A 224 13.39 3.29 1.22
N GLY A 225 12.51 2.97 0.26
CA GLY A 225 12.59 1.77 -0.57
C GLY A 225 13.87 1.73 -1.41
N LEU A 226 14.27 2.87 -1.98
CA LEU A 226 15.50 3.00 -2.74
C LEU A 226 16.75 2.86 -1.85
N MET A 227 16.79 3.53 -0.70
CA MET A 227 17.91 3.44 0.24
C MET A 227 18.10 2.01 0.77
N SER A 228 17.01 1.29 1.01
CA SER A 228 17.04 -0.11 1.47
C SER A 228 17.29 -1.12 0.34
N MET A 229 17.28 -0.70 -0.93
CA MET A 229 17.43 -1.58 -2.11
C MET A 229 18.80 -2.28 -2.17
N LYS A 230 19.81 -1.75 -1.47
CA LYS A 230 21.14 -2.38 -1.35
C LYS A 230 21.06 -3.84 -0.89
N ALA A 231 20.11 -4.18 -0.02
CA ALA A 231 19.91 -5.55 0.46
C ALA A 231 19.48 -6.50 -0.67
N SER A 232 18.53 -6.08 -1.51
CA SER A 232 18.07 -6.86 -2.65
C SER A 232 19.11 -6.95 -3.75
N LEU A 233 19.83 -5.87 -4.02
CA LEU A 233 20.95 -5.90 -4.98
C LEU A 233 22.06 -6.85 -4.52
N GLY A 234 22.40 -6.83 -3.23
CA GLY A 234 23.36 -7.77 -2.64
C GLY A 234 22.94 -9.22 -2.80
N ALA A 235 21.65 -9.53 -2.65
CA ALA A 235 21.11 -10.87 -2.89
C ALA A 235 21.22 -11.33 -4.36
N LEU A 236 21.38 -10.38 -5.30
CA LEU A 236 21.64 -10.63 -6.72
C LEU A 236 23.12 -10.56 -7.09
N GLY A 237 24.02 -10.40 -6.12
CA GLY A 237 25.46 -10.26 -6.37
C GLY A 237 25.89 -8.88 -6.89
N VAL A 238 25.00 -7.88 -6.86
CA VAL A 238 25.28 -6.50 -7.28
C VAL A 238 25.62 -5.67 -6.05
N SER A 239 26.84 -5.12 -6.00
CA SER A 239 27.24 -4.22 -4.92
C SER A 239 26.99 -2.76 -5.33
N LEU A 240 26.18 -2.05 -4.53
CA LEU A 240 26.03 -0.59 -4.64
C LEU A 240 26.60 0.06 -3.39
N ASN A 241 27.55 0.99 -3.57
CA ASN A 241 28.06 1.86 -2.52
C ASN A 241 27.08 3.02 -2.27
N LEU A 242 25.86 2.69 -1.83
CA LEU A 242 24.96 3.68 -1.24
C LEU A 242 25.36 3.89 0.22
N ALA A 243 25.29 5.15 0.68
CA ALA A 243 25.51 5.52 2.07
C ALA A 243 24.63 4.67 3.02
N PRO A 244 25.08 4.36 4.24
CA PRO A 244 24.27 3.61 5.20
C PRO A 244 22.97 4.38 5.51
N ALA A 245 21.85 3.66 5.41
CA ALA A 245 20.52 4.11 5.82
C ALA A 245 20.32 3.93 7.33
#